data_AF-A0A7L4QW51-F1
#
_entry.id   AF-A0A7L4QW51-F1
#
_cell.length_a   1.000
_cell.length_b   1.000
_cell.length_c   1.000
_cell.angle_alpha   90.00
_cell.angle_beta   90.00
_cell.angle_gamma   90.00
#
_symmetry.space_group_name_H-M   'P 1'
#
loop_
_entity.id
_entity.type
_entity.pdbx_description
1 polymer ?
#
loop_
_entity_poly.entity_id
_entity_poly.type
_entity_poly.pdbx_seq_one_letter_code
_entity_poly.pdbx_strand_id
1 'polypeptide(L)' 'MEVIEQHIPREMLYLAEELFLTGTAAEVTPIRSVDQIIIGEGVRGQLTRRLQDSFFKILEGKAEDQYHWLTYLD' A
#
# COMPACT_ATOMS: atom_id res chain seq x y z
N MET A 1 -8.14 7.78 8.44
CA MET A 1 -6.67 7.89 8.39
C MET A 1 -6.38 9.20 7.70
N GLU A 2 -5.51 10.03 8.25
CA GLU A 2 -5.11 11.29 7.61
C GLU A 2 -4.21 10.98 6.41
N VAL A 3 -4.37 11.72 5.31
CA VAL A 3 -3.56 11.59 4.10
C VAL A 3 -2.98 12.97 3.80
N ILE A 4 -1.66 13.04 3.67
CA ILE A 4 -0.92 14.27 3.39
C ILE A 4 -0.09 14.06 2.13
N GLU A 5 -0.39 14.83 1.09
CA GLU A 5 0.40 14.87 -0.14
C GLU A 5 1.50 15.93 0.02
N GLN A 6 2.75 15.51 -0.11
CA GLN A 6 3.90 16.41 0.00
C GLN A 6 5.11 15.86 -0.76
N HIS A 7 6.08 16.72 -1.00
CA HIS A 7 7.40 16.27 -1.42
C HIS A 7 8.09 15.53 -0.27
N ILE A 8 8.46 14.27 -0.52
CA ILE A 8 9.15 13.42 0.45
C ILE A 8 10.62 13.33 0.04
N PRO A 9 11.56 13.89 0.82
CA PRO A 9 12.98 13.72 0.55
C PRO A 9 13.41 12.27 0.85
N ARG A 10 14.46 11.79 0.19
CA ARG A 10 14.92 10.38 0.29
C ARG A 10 15.23 9.98 1.72
N GLU A 11 15.79 10.90 2.50
CA GLU A 11 16.17 10.68 3.90
C GLU A 11 14.95 10.37 4.79
N MET A 12 13.79 10.91 4.44
CA MET A 12 12.54 10.64 5.17
C MET A 12 12.04 9.21 4.95
N LEU A 13 12.37 8.59 3.81
CA LEU A 13 12.03 7.19 3.54
C LEU A 13 12.70 6.26 4.56
N TYR A 14 13.95 6.54 4.93
CA TYR A 14 14.71 5.74 5.89
C TYR A 14 14.18 5.83 7.33
N LEU A 15 13.43 6.88 7.64
CA LEU A 15 12.84 7.13 8.95
C LEU A 15 11.39 6.68 9.04
N ALA A 16 10.80 6.21 7.93
CA ALA A 16 9.42 5.74 7.90
C ALA A 16 9.25 4.43 8.69
N GLU A 17 8.11 4.29 9.36
CA GLU A 17 7.71 3.03 10.02
C GLU A 17 7.33 1.95 8.99
N GLU A 18 6.69 2.39 7.90
CA GLU A 18 6.25 1.53 6.79
C GLU A 18 6.42 2.26 5.46
N LEU A 19 6.77 1.50 4.40
CA LEU A 19 6.72 1.97 3.02
C LEU A 19 6.04 0.93 2.14
N PHE A 20 5.35 1.38 1.11
CA PHE A 20 4.76 0.52 0.10
C PHE A 20 4.73 1.24 -1.26
N LEU A 21 4.67 0.45 -2.33
CA LEU A 21 4.39 0.93 -3.67
C LEU A 21 2.97 0.55 -4.08
N THR A 22 2.44 1.33 -5.01
CA THR A 22 1.17 1.02 -5.66
C THR A 22 1.32 0.94 -7.18
N GLY A 23 0.54 0.08 -7.82
CA GLY A 23 0.42 0.04 -9.28
C GLY A 23 -0.42 -1.14 -9.73
N THR A 24 -0.86 -1.20 -10.99
CA THR A 24 -1.73 -2.30 -11.45
C THR A 24 -1.09 -3.67 -11.26
N ALA A 25 0.21 -3.80 -11.54
CA ALA A 25 0.95 -5.06 -11.37
C ALA A 25 1.55 -5.24 -9.97
N ALA A 26 1.89 -4.13 -9.29
CA ALA A 26 2.47 -4.15 -7.96
C ALA A 26 1.41 -4.15 -6.84
N GLU A 27 0.16 -3.87 -7.19
CA GLU A 27 -1.00 -3.79 -6.30
C GLU A 27 -0.71 -2.84 -5.12
N VAL A 28 -0.73 -3.33 -3.88
CA VAL A 28 -0.17 -2.66 -2.70
C VAL A 28 0.99 -3.54 -2.22
N THR A 29 2.22 -3.19 -2.59
CA THR A 29 3.42 -3.99 -2.29
C THR A 29 4.25 -3.37 -1.18
N PRO A 30 4.49 -4.06 -0.05
CA PRO A 30 5.34 -3.56 1.02
C PRO A 30 6.81 -3.47 0.58
N ILE A 31 7.48 -2.40 1.00
CA ILE A 31 8.94 -2.23 0.84
C ILE A 31 9.62 -2.49 2.18
N ARG A 32 10.48 -3.51 2.24
CA ARG A 32 11.24 -3.84 3.46
C ARG A 32 12.54 -3.06 3.63
N SER A 33 13.09 -2.54 2.52
CA SER A 33 14.38 -1.84 2.53
C SER A 33 14.52 -0.91 1.35
N VAL A 34 15.18 0.23 1.54
CA VAL A 34 15.58 1.18 0.49
C VAL A 34 17.09 1.36 0.58
N ASP A 35 17.80 1.20 -0.54
CA ASP A 35 19.26 1.36 -0.58
C ASP A 35 20.02 0.55 0.49
N GLN A 36 19.57 -0.69 0.72
CA GLN A 36 20.09 -1.62 1.74
C GLN A 36 19.82 -1.20 3.19
N ILE A 37 19.11 -0.09 3.43
CA ILE A 37 18.65 0.34 4.75
C ILE A 37 17.29 -0.30 5.01
N ILE A 38 17.16 -1.01 6.14
CA ILE A 38 15.90 -1.62 6.58
C ILE A 38 14.91 -0.52 6.99
N ILE A 39 13.67 -0.63 6.53
CA ILE A 39 12.58 0.29 6.89
C ILE A 39 11.77 -0.33 8.02
N GLY A 40 11.54 0.43 9.10
CA GLY A 40 10.86 -0.05 10.30
C GLY A 40 11.43 -1.39 10.78
N GLU A 41 10.56 -2.38 10.94
CA GLU A 41 10.92 -3.75 11.38
C GLU A 41 11.41 -4.67 10.23
N GLY A 42 11.56 -4.15 9.01
CA GLY A 42 12.00 -4.93 7.85
C GLY A 42 11.01 -5.99 7.36
N VAL A 43 9.75 -5.86 7.77
CA VAL A 43 8.63 -6.73 7.40
C VAL A 43 7.42 -5.88 6.99
N ARG A 44 6.40 -6.51 6.40
CA ARG A 44 5.14 -5.82 6.08
C ARG A 44 4.48 -5.34 7.38
N GLY A 45 4.35 -4.02 7.52
CA GLY A 45 3.69 -3.42 8.66
C GLY A 45 2.16 -3.53 8.65
N GLN A 46 1.55 -3.12 9.75
CA GLN A 46 0.13 -3.31 9.99
C GLN A 46 -0.72 -2.43 9.07
N LEU A 47 -0.28 -1.20 8.79
CA LEU A 47 -1.03 -0.27 7.96
C LEU A 47 -1.06 -0.73 6.50
N THR A 48 0.11 -1.10 5.98
CA THR A 48 0.27 -1.65 4.64
C THR A 48 -0.56 -2.92 4.46
N ARG A 49 -0.58 -3.81 5.46
CA ARG A 49 -1.43 -5.00 5.45
C ARG A 49 -2.92 -4.64 5.38
N ARG A 50 -3.38 -3.69 6.20
CA ARG A 50 -4.78 -3.27 6.20
C ARG A 50 -5.22 -2.68 4.85
N LEU A 51 -4.35 -1.88 4.23
CA LEU A 51 -4.59 -1.32 2.89
C LEU A 51 -4.64 -2.43 1.83
N GLN A 52 -3.66 -3.33 1.83
CA GLN A 52 -3.59 -4.47 0.91
C GLN A 52 -4.81 -5.38 1.05
N ASP A 53 -5.18 -5.77 2.26
CA ASP A 53 -6.35 -6.62 2.54
C ASP A 53 -7.65 -5.94 2.07
N SER A 54 -7.78 -4.62 2.24
CA SER A 54 -8.96 -3.87 1.78
C SER A 54 -9.01 -3.77 0.26
N PHE A 55 -7.86 -3.53 -0.39
CA PHE A 55 -7.73 -3.48 -1.85
C PHE A 55 -8.17 -4.80 -2.49
N PHE A 56 -7.65 -5.93 -2.02
CA PHE A 56 -8.02 -7.25 -2.56
C PHE A 56 -9.48 -7.61 -2.31
N LYS A 57 -10.05 -7.25 -1.16
CA LYS A 57 -11.49 -7.50 -0.93
C LYS A 57 -12.36 -6.80 -1.97
N ILE A 58 -11.99 -5.60 -2.41
CA ILE A 58 -12.73 -4.90 -3.46
C ILE A 58 -12.53 -5.62 -4.80
N LEU A 59 -11.28 -5.92 -5.20
CA LEU A 59 -11.02 -6.61 -6.46
C LEU A 59 -11.67 -7.99 -6.58
N GLU A 60 -11.75 -8.73 -5.48
CA GLU A 60 -12.37 -10.06 -5.41
C GLU A 60 -13.90 -10.00 -5.28
N GLY A 61 -14.51 -8.80 -5.25
CA GLY A 61 -15.95 -8.62 -5.05
C GLY A 61 -16.44 -9.06 -3.66
N LYS A 62 -15.55 -9.11 -2.67
CA LYS A 62 -15.83 -9.48 -1.27
C LYS A 62 -16.13 -8.27 -0.37
N ALA A 63 -16.00 -7.06 -0.90
CA ALA A 63 -16.42 -5.81 -0.28
C ALA A 63 -17.43 -5.09 -1.17
N GLU A 64 -18.23 -4.21 -0.57
CA GLU A 64 -19.11 -3.32 -1.32
C GLU A 64 -18.29 -2.43 -2.25
N ASP A 65 -18.57 -2.51 -3.55
CA ASP A 65 -17.98 -1.64 -4.56
C ASP A 65 -18.73 -0.31 -4.61
N GLN A 66 -18.61 0.48 -3.53
CA GLN A 66 -19.30 1.76 -3.33
C GLN A 66 -19.03 2.78 -4.45
N TYR A 67 -17.93 2.61 -5.20
CA TYR A 67 -17.49 3.54 -6.25
C TYR A 67 -17.64 2.98 -7.66
N HIS A 68 -18.25 1.80 -7.81
CA HIS A 68 -18.45 1.14 -9.10
C HIS A 68 -17.13 0.95 -9.90
N TRP A 69 -16.07 0.52 -9.23
CA TRP A 69 -14.77 0.20 -9.83
C TRP A 69 -14.77 -1.10 -10.65
N LEU A 70 -15.65 -2.04 -10.35
CA LEU A 70 -15.70 -3.34 -11.01
C LEU A 70 -16.65 -3.31 -12.21
N THR A 71 -16.15 -3.78 -13.36
CA THR A 71 -16.98 -4.09 -14.53
C THR A 71 -17.02 -5.61 -14.71
N TYR A 72 -18.21 -6.19 -14.56
CA TYR A 72 -18.42 -7.62 -14.78
C TYR A 72 -18.58 -7.89 -16.28
N LEU A 73 -17.91 -8.93 -16.76
CA LEU A 73 -18.02 -9.41 -18.13
C LEU A 73 -18.96 -10.62 -18.15
N ASP A 74 -19.77 -10.71 -19.20
CA ASP A 74 -20.71 -11.82 -19.44
C ASP A 74 -19.99 -13.13 -19.84
#